data_AF-A0A199VVJ6-F1
#
_entry.id   AF-A0A199VVJ6-F1
#
_cell.length_a   1.000
_cell.length_b   1.000
_cell.length_c   1.000
_cell.angle_alpha   90.00
_cell.angle_beta   90.00
_cell.angle_gamma   90.00
#
_symmetry.space_group_name_H-M   'P 1'
#
loop_
_entity.id
_entity.type
_entity.pdbx_description
1 polymer ?
#
loop_
_entity_poly.entity_id
_entity_poly.type
_entity_poly.pdbx_seq_one_letter_code
_entity_poly.pdbx_strand_id
1 'polypeptide(L)'
;MAGRIRGGRIRGRAGAPLLLHSGGTSLMTSHWAREHFCECYSDLSGPIPCPVLGSITPLFIPNSSIRPIRLIGLCVSLITFLYPPVPRIQFDPSTAKSQFVESLRWLPYENIHLYMGIDGLSLFFVILTTFLIPICISVGWSGMRSYGKEYITASLIREFLMIAVSCMLDPLLFYVLPESVPIPMLCGAEHLIFAGIKLFLCRGLGYGVRDKERSRQHIIFMLLAIPLILLQTGTTDSQILLTTEFSERRQIFLWIAFFASFAVKVPMVPVHIWLPEAHVEAPTAGSVILAGIPSKLGTHGFLRFSIPMFPEATLRSTPFIYTLSAIAIIYTPSTTSRQIDLKKIIAYSHRAAAVRSPILSYGHTSKAKTCVPGVRPINLLAMGEKT
;
A
#
# COMPACT_ATOMS: atom_id res chain seq x y z
N MET A 1 25.91 56.91 59.01
CA MET A 1 24.69 56.96 59.84
C MET A 1 23.48 56.62 58.97
N ALA A 2 22.52 55.92 59.57
CA ALA A 2 21.21 55.44 59.10
C ALA A 2 20.55 56.17 57.90
N GLY A 3 19.69 55.57 57.07
CA GLY A 3 18.94 54.34 57.22
C GLY A 3 17.98 54.09 56.04
N ARG A 4 17.29 52.95 56.15
CA ARG A 4 16.45 52.18 55.22
C ARG A 4 15.15 52.85 54.69
N ILE A 5 14.81 52.49 53.43
CA ILE A 5 13.54 51.89 52.93
C ILE A 5 12.44 52.73 52.22
N ARG A 6 12.22 52.29 50.96
CA ARG A 6 11.00 52.11 50.10
C ARG A 6 10.22 53.30 49.51
N GLY A 7 9.92 53.12 48.21
CA GLY A 7 8.69 53.58 47.57
C GLY A 7 8.89 53.97 46.10
N GLY A 8 8.63 53.06 45.14
CA GLY A 8 8.72 53.37 43.71
C GLY A 8 7.37 53.71 43.07
N ARG A 9 7.35 54.66 42.12
CA ARG A 9 6.56 54.61 40.86
C ARG A 9 6.87 55.78 39.89
N ILE A 10 7.45 55.43 38.73
CA ILE A 10 7.07 55.73 37.33
C ILE A 10 6.68 57.20 36.92
N ARG A 11 7.45 57.86 36.02
CA ARG A 11 7.19 58.12 34.56
C ARG A 11 7.79 59.44 34.01
N GLY A 12 8.33 59.40 32.79
CA GLY A 12 8.38 60.51 31.79
C GLY A 12 9.78 61.05 31.43
N ARG A 13 10.48 60.49 30.42
CA ARG A 13 10.58 60.91 28.98
C ARG A 13 11.43 62.18 28.70
N ALA A 14 12.57 62.02 28.01
CA ALA A 14 12.86 62.53 26.65
C ALA A 14 14.36 62.42 26.28
N GLY A 15 14.67 61.98 25.05
CA GLY A 15 16.00 62.07 24.41
C GLY A 15 16.50 60.78 23.74
N ALA A 16 16.22 60.60 22.44
CA ALA A 16 16.56 59.44 21.60
C ALA A 16 18.03 59.39 21.13
N PRO A 17 18.48 58.27 20.52
CA PRO A 17 18.69 58.33 19.06
C PRO A 17 18.16 57.13 18.26
N LEU A 18 18.12 57.37 16.95
CA LEU A 18 17.50 56.70 15.81
C LEU A 18 17.58 55.15 15.71
N LEU A 19 16.46 54.62 15.20
CA LEU A 19 16.27 53.28 14.64
C LEU A 19 16.99 53.10 13.29
N LEU A 20 17.69 51.98 13.13
CA LEU A 20 17.83 51.27 11.85
C LEU A 20 17.20 49.89 12.02
N HIS A 21 16.00 49.75 11.44
CA HIS A 21 15.18 48.54 11.48
C HIS A 21 15.20 47.91 10.08
N SER A 22 16.06 46.92 9.84
CA SER A 22 15.94 46.02 8.68
C SER A 22 16.80 44.77 8.90
N GLY A 23 16.18 43.64 9.26
CA GLY A 23 16.88 42.35 9.30
C GLY A 23 16.26 41.24 10.15
N GLY A 24 15.29 41.53 11.01
CA GLY A 24 14.74 40.53 11.95
C GLY A 24 13.53 39.72 11.44
N THR A 25 12.83 40.19 10.40
CA THR A 25 11.53 39.62 10.01
C THR A 25 11.62 38.45 9.02
N SER A 26 12.71 38.28 8.26
CA SER A 26 12.82 37.16 7.29
C SER A 26 13.28 35.85 7.94
N LEU A 27 14.09 35.92 9.00
CA LEU A 27 14.58 34.72 9.70
C LEU A 27 13.50 34.09 10.58
N MET A 28 12.73 34.89 11.34
CA MET A 28 11.61 34.38 12.15
C MET A 28 10.46 33.85 11.29
N THR A 29 10.15 34.48 10.15
CA THR A 29 9.14 33.93 9.21
C THR A 29 9.63 32.65 8.53
N SER A 30 10.93 32.51 8.25
CA SER A 30 11.49 31.27 7.68
C SER A 30 11.58 30.10 8.65
N HIS A 31 11.70 30.36 9.96
CA HIS A 31 11.73 29.34 11.01
C HIS A 31 10.31 28.93 11.41
N TRP A 32 9.42 29.91 11.60
CA TRP A 32 8.01 29.69 11.91
C TRP A 32 7.25 29.05 10.75
N ALA A 33 7.57 29.43 9.50
CA ALA A 33 7.11 28.70 8.33
C ALA A 33 7.72 27.30 8.28
N ARG A 34 9.01 27.09 8.57
CA ARG A 34 9.59 25.74 8.59
C ARG A 34 8.93 24.81 9.61
N GLU A 35 8.65 25.32 10.81
CA GLU A 35 8.02 24.55 11.88
C GLU A 35 6.57 24.18 11.52
N HIS A 36 5.75 25.13 11.07
CA HIS A 36 4.37 24.84 10.65
C HIS A 36 4.28 24.07 9.31
N PHE A 37 5.20 24.31 8.37
CA PHE A 37 5.32 23.49 7.16
C PHE A 37 5.76 22.06 7.50
N CYS A 38 6.54 21.84 8.56
CA CYS A 38 6.92 20.50 8.99
C CYS A 38 5.78 19.78 9.73
N GLU A 39 4.97 20.45 10.54
CA GLU A 39 3.85 19.84 11.27
C GLU A 39 2.71 19.38 10.33
N CYS A 40 2.33 20.16 9.32
CA CYS A 40 1.28 19.73 8.38
C CYS A 40 1.72 18.59 7.43
N TYR A 41 3.00 18.29 7.40
CA TYR A 41 3.64 17.42 6.40
C TYR A 41 4.36 16.22 7.02
N SER A 42 4.53 16.24 8.35
CA SER A 42 4.96 15.09 9.15
C SER A 42 3.87 14.04 9.23
N ASP A 43 2.61 14.44 9.20
CA ASP A 43 1.52 13.54 9.55
C ASP A 43 0.87 12.90 8.31
N LEU A 44 0.36 11.68 8.50
CA LEU A 44 -0.33 10.89 7.47
C LEU A 44 -1.57 11.59 6.92
N SER A 45 -2.09 12.56 7.69
CA SER A 45 -3.17 13.48 7.37
C SER A 45 -2.96 14.33 6.12
N GLY A 46 -1.76 14.41 5.53
CA GLY A 46 -1.52 15.15 4.27
C GLY A 46 -1.88 14.35 3.00
N PRO A 47 -1.14 13.28 2.68
CA PRO A 47 -1.27 12.56 1.40
C PRO A 47 -2.59 11.79 1.24
N ILE A 48 -3.25 11.42 2.33
CA ILE A 48 -4.47 10.61 2.30
C ILE A 48 -5.71 11.44 1.89
N PRO A 49 -6.06 12.56 2.55
CA PRO A 49 -7.25 13.33 2.17
C PRO A 49 -7.07 14.16 0.90
N CYS A 50 -5.84 14.48 0.48
CA CYS A 50 -5.60 15.35 -0.68
C CYS A 50 -6.24 14.82 -1.99
N PRO A 51 -6.07 13.54 -2.39
CA PRO A 51 -6.77 12.97 -3.55
C PRO A 51 -8.29 12.93 -3.36
N VAL A 52 -8.78 12.71 -2.14
CA VAL A 52 -10.23 12.66 -1.85
C VAL A 52 -10.85 14.04 -2.07
N LEU A 53 -10.30 15.08 -1.46
CA LEU A 53 -10.74 16.47 -1.66
C LEU A 53 -10.62 16.87 -3.13
N GLY A 54 -9.51 16.51 -3.76
CA GLY A 54 -9.27 16.76 -5.17
C GLY A 54 -10.25 16.03 -6.09
N SER A 55 -10.80 14.89 -5.70
CA SER A 55 -11.83 14.15 -6.46
C SER A 55 -13.21 14.77 -6.38
N ILE A 56 -13.49 15.61 -5.38
CA ILE A 56 -14.77 16.32 -5.22
C ILE A 56 -14.80 17.54 -6.16
N THR A 57 -13.66 18.21 -6.35
CA THR A 57 -13.57 19.44 -7.16
C THR A 57 -14.08 19.31 -8.62
N PRO A 58 -13.83 18.22 -9.38
CA PRO A 58 -14.30 18.09 -10.75
C PRO A 58 -15.81 17.86 -10.79
N LEU A 59 -16.46 17.41 -9.72
CA LEU A 59 -17.90 17.16 -9.69
C LEU A 59 -18.69 18.45 -9.94
N PHE A 60 -18.21 19.58 -9.44
CA PHE A 60 -18.84 20.90 -9.60
C PHE A 60 -18.64 21.55 -10.97
N ILE A 61 -17.75 21.01 -11.82
CA ILE A 61 -17.42 21.59 -13.14
C ILE A 61 -18.31 20.95 -14.21
N PRO A 62 -18.94 21.69 -15.13
CA PRO A 62 -19.76 21.10 -16.18
C PRO A 62 -18.93 20.22 -17.13
N ASN A 63 -19.52 19.11 -17.59
CA ASN A 63 -18.87 18.13 -18.50
C ASN A 63 -18.43 18.72 -19.85
N SER A 64 -18.93 19.91 -20.22
CA SER A 64 -18.55 20.63 -21.43
C SER A 64 -17.09 21.11 -21.43
N SER A 65 -16.48 21.30 -20.25
CA SER A 65 -15.14 21.88 -20.11
C SER A 65 -14.10 20.85 -19.65
N ILE A 66 -13.59 20.06 -20.59
CA ILE A 66 -12.66 18.96 -20.25
C ILE A 66 -11.24 19.43 -19.89
N ARG A 67 -10.82 20.59 -20.39
CA ARG A 67 -9.49 21.18 -20.12
C ARG A 67 -9.26 21.48 -18.63
N PRO A 68 -10.13 22.24 -17.93
CA PRO A 68 -9.94 22.53 -16.51
C PRO A 68 -10.00 21.27 -15.64
N ILE A 69 -10.91 20.32 -15.94
CA ILE A 69 -11.01 19.04 -15.22
C ILE A 69 -9.68 18.28 -15.25
N ARG A 70 -9.04 18.23 -16.42
CA ARG A 70 -7.74 17.54 -16.60
C ARG A 70 -6.62 18.24 -15.85
N LEU A 71 -6.57 19.57 -15.93
CA LEU A 71 -5.53 20.35 -15.25
C LEU A 71 -5.66 20.23 -13.73
N ILE A 72 -6.88 20.31 -13.20
CA ILE A 72 -7.15 20.18 -11.76
C ILE A 72 -6.73 18.79 -11.27
N GLY A 73 -7.12 17.71 -11.96
CA GLY A 73 -6.71 16.36 -11.59
C GLY A 73 -5.19 16.15 -11.61
N LEU A 74 -4.51 16.73 -12.61
CA LEU A 74 -3.06 16.69 -12.72
C LEU A 74 -2.39 17.51 -11.61
N CYS A 75 -2.89 18.72 -11.31
CA CYS A 75 -2.39 19.54 -10.22
C CYS A 75 -2.56 18.86 -8.86
N VAL A 76 -3.73 18.28 -8.58
CA VAL A 76 -3.98 17.53 -7.34
C VAL A 76 -3.01 16.37 -7.21
N SER A 77 -2.89 15.51 -8.24
CA SER A 77 -1.97 14.35 -8.17
C SER A 77 -0.50 14.76 -8.05
N LEU A 78 -0.08 15.86 -8.68
CA LEU A 78 1.26 16.42 -8.48
C LEU A 78 1.46 16.95 -7.06
N ILE A 79 0.45 17.60 -6.48
CA ILE A 79 0.48 18.04 -5.08
C ILE A 79 0.60 16.82 -4.16
N THR A 80 -0.21 15.76 -4.38
CA THR A 80 -0.11 14.49 -3.63
C THR A 80 1.27 13.87 -3.74
N PHE A 81 1.90 13.88 -4.92
CA PHE A 81 3.27 13.39 -5.14
C PHE A 81 4.35 14.15 -4.38
N LEU A 82 4.15 15.45 -4.14
CA LEU A 82 5.11 16.23 -3.36
C LEU A 82 5.11 15.86 -1.87
N TYR A 83 4.03 15.23 -1.36
CA TYR A 83 3.91 14.87 0.06
C TYR A 83 4.91 13.80 0.56
N PRO A 84 4.97 12.59 -0.02
CA PRO A 84 5.77 11.48 0.52
C PRO A 84 7.30 11.68 0.63
N PRO A 85 7.97 12.54 -0.16
CA PRO A 85 9.39 12.84 0.03
C PRO A 85 9.76 13.42 1.40
N VAL A 86 8.86 14.12 2.08
CA VAL A 86 9.15 14.71 3.41
C VAL A 86 9.17 13.67 4.53
N PRO A 87 8.15 12.80 4.73
CA PRO A 87 8.25 11.75 5.72
C PRO A 87 9.42 10.80 5.41
N ARG A 88 9.90 10.69 4.16
CA ARG A 88 11.14 9.96 3.84
C ARG A 88 12.38 10.55 4.51
N ILE A 89 12.48 11.87 4.59
CA ILE A 89 13.63 12.57 5.20
C ILE A 89 13.57 12.45 6.73
N GLN A 90 12.36 12.48 7.29
CA GLN A 90 12.12 12.35 8.73
C GLN A 90 12.14 10.90 9.23
N PHE A 91 11.99 9.92 8.34
CA PHE A 91 11.93 8.50 8.69
C PHE A 91 13.24 8.02 9.32
N ASP A 92 13.15 7.48 10.54
CA ASP A 92 14.29 6.89 11.24
C ASP A 92 14.44 5.40 10.86
N PRO A 93 15.46 4.99 10.10
CA PRO A 93 15.65 3.61 9.69
C PRO A 93 16.16 2.69 10.81
N SER A 94 16.52 3.23 11.99
CA SER A 94 17.08 2.44 13.09
C SER A 94 16.03 1.70 13.91
N THR A 95 14.75 2.06 13.78
CA THR A 95 13.66 1.48 14.57
C THR A 95 12.81 0.51 13.76
N ALA A 96 12.38 -0.58 14.39
CA ALA A 96 11.48 -1.58 13.79
C ALA A 96 9.98 -1.23 13.95
N LYS A 97 9.67 -0.14 14.65
CA LYS A 97 8.29 0.29 14.92
C LYS A 97 7.74 1.04 13.72
N SER A 98 6.44 0.91 13.48
CA SER A 98 5.72 1.77 12.54
C SER A 98 5.78 3.22 13.01
N GLN A 99 6.14 4.14 12.11
CA GLN A 99 6.21 5.58 12.38
C GLN A 99 4.97 6.27 11.81
N PHE A 100 4.73 7.53 12.24
CA PHE A 100 3.56 8.31 11.80
C PHE A 100 2.24 7.57 11.99
N VAL A 101 2.06 7.04 13.20
CA VAL A 101 0.91 6.17 13.53
C VAL A 101 -0.28 7.03 13.92
N GLU A 102 -1.37 6.86 13.18
CA GLU A 102 -2.68 7.44 13.49
C GLU A 102 -3.66 6.32 13.83
N SER A 103 -4.43 6.50 14.91
CA SER A 103 -5.46 5.55 15.31
C SER A 103 -6.83 6.23 15.41
N LEU A 104 -7.80 5.68 14.67
CA LEU A 104 -9.20 6.12 14.72
C LEU A 104 -10.07 4.97 15.23
N ARG A 105 -10.99 5.23 16.16
CA ARG A 105 -11.88 4.19 16.68
C ARG A 105 -13.01 3.94 15.67
N TRP A 106 -13.01 2.79 15.00
CA TRP A 106 -14.03 2.46 14.00
C TRP A 106 -15.21 1.69 14.60
N LEU A 107 -14.96 0.55 15.26
CA LEU A 107 -15.97 -0.25 15.96
C LEU A 107 -15.51 -0.49 17.40
N PRO A 108 -15.92 0.38 18.35
CA PRO A 108 -15.44 0.33 19.73
C PRO A 108 -15.81 -0.96 20.48
N TYR A 109 -16.89 -1.63 20.08
CA TYR A 109 -17.39 -2.83 20.76
C TYR A 109 -16.57 -4.10 20.45
N GLU A 110 -15.95 -4.20 19.28
CA GLU A 110 -15.03 -5.29 18.89
C GLU A 110 -13.56 -4.90 19.03
N ASN A 111 -13.25 -3.75 19.63
CA ASN A 111 -11.90 -3.14 19.65
C ASN A 111 -11.23 -3.06 18.26
N ILE A 112 -12.04 -2.87 17.21
CA ILE A 112 -11.53 -2.65 15.86
C ILE A 112 -11.27 -1.16 15.70
N HIS A 113 -10.00 -0.82 15.77
CA HIS A 113 -9.51 0.51 15.44
C HIS A 113 -9.03 0.51 13.99
N LEU A 114 -8.99 1.69 13.40
CA LEU A 114 -8.33 1.95 12.13
C LEU A 114 -6.94 2.47 12.49
N TYR A 115 -5.96 1.56 12.42
CA TYR A 115 -4.55 1.85 12.61
C TYR A 115 -3.88 2.04 11.26
N MET A 116 -3.36 3.25 11.05
CA MET A 116 -2.51 3.57 9.92
C MET A 116 -1.11 3.89 10.43
N GLY A 117 -0.09 3.42 9.72
CA GLY A 117 1.29 3.72 10.05
C GLY A 117 2.23 3.39 8.90
N ILE A 118 3.34 4.11 8.86
CA ILE A 118 4.38 3.95 7.84
C ILE A 118 5.54 3.13 8.40
N ASP A 119 5.77 1.98 7.78
CA ASP A 119 7.01 1.21 7.85
C ASP A 119 7.92 1.55 6.65
N GLY A 120 9.19 1.16 6.73
CA GLY A 120 10.16 1.36 5.64
C GLY A 120 9.68 0.81 4.28
N LEU A 121 8.99 -0.34 4.26
CA LEU A 121 8.40 -0.89 3.02
C LEU A 121 7.21 -0.08 2.52
N SER A 122 6.29 0.27 3.40
CA SER A 122 5.09 1.03 3.04
C SER A 122 5.43 2.40 2.45
N LEU A 123 6.49 3.04 2.96
CA LEU A 123 6.94 4.34 2.49
C LEU A 123 7.30 4.31 1.00
N PHE A 124 8.06 3.30 0.56
CA PHE A 124 8.39 3.14 -0.86
C PHE A 124 7.14 2.88 -1.72
N PHE A 125 6.14 2.18 -1.19
CA PHE A 125 4.88 1.98 -1.90
C PHE A 125 4.08 3.28 -2.03
N VAL A 126 4.04 4.12 -1.00
CA VAL A 126 3.38 5.43 -1.05
C VAL A 126 4.08 6.38 -2.04
N ILE A 127 5.41 6.37 -2.10
CA ILE A 127 6.15 7.14 -3.12
C ILE A 127 5.84 6.60 -4.52
N LEU A 128 5.84 5.28 -4.69
CA LEU A 128 5.55 4.66 -5.99
C LEU A 128 4.11 4.93 -6.47
N THR A 129 3.12 4.90 -5.56
CA THR A 129 1.72 5.15 -5.90
C THR A 129 1.53 6.59 -6.38
N THR A 130 1.98 7.55 -5.58
CA THR A 130 1.85 8.98 -5.88
C THR A 130 2.68 9.39 -7.11
N PHE A 131 3.78 8.70 -7.41
CA PHE A 131 4.53 8.92 -8.64
C PHE A 131 3.81 8.42 -9.90
N LEU A 132 3.14 7.26 -9.83
CA LEU A 132 2.52 6.64 -11.01
C LEU A 132 1.21 7.32 -11.44
N ILE A 133 0.41 7.84 -10.50
CA ILE A 133 -0.88 8.46 -10.80
C ILE A 133 -0.80 9.68 -11.73
N PRO A 134 0.06 10.69 -11.52
CA PRO A 134 0.17 11.83 -12.44
C PRO A 134 0.61 11.41 -13.84
N ILE A 135 1.47 10.39 -13.95
CA ILE A 135 1.85 9.79 -15.23
C ILE A 135 0.63 9.15 -15.90
N CYS A 136 -0.17 8.40 -15.15
CA CYS A 136 -1.37 7.73 -15.66
C CYS A 136 -2.42 8.72 -16.17
N ILE A 137 -2.65 9.81 -15.43
CA ILE A 137 -3.53 10.91 -15.85
C ILE A 137 -2.99 11.57 -17.13
N SER A 138 -1.67 11.76 -17.23
CA SER A 138 -1.03 12.36 -18.41
C SER A 138 -1.13 11.47 -19.66
N VAL A 139 -1.00 10.15 -19.52
CA VAL A 139 -1.18 9.20 -20.64
C VAL A 139 -2.65 9.12 -21.08
N GLY A 140 -3.59 9.26 -20.15
CA GLY A 140 -5.03 9.24 -20.44
C GLY A 140 -5.53 10.42 -21.28
N TRP A 141 -4.70 11.45 -21.49
CA TRP A 141 -5.16 12.78 -21.92
C TRP A 141 -5.83 12.82 -23.30
N SER A 142 -5.43 11.92 -24.21
CA SER A 142 -5.97 11.78 -25.57
C SER A 142 -7.24 10.94 -25.65
N GLY A 143 -7.46 10.01 -24.72
CA GLY A 143 -8.59 9.07 -24.71
C GLY A 143 -9.86 9.61 -24.03
N MET A 144 -9.76 10.73 -23.31
CA MET A 144 -10.83 11.29 -22.46
C MET A 144 -11.81 12.21 -23.22
N ARG A 145 -12.44 11.75 -24.31
CA ARG A 145 -13.36 12.61 -25.08
C ARG A 145 -14.79 12.70 -24.53
N SER A 146 -15.33 11.61 -24.00
CA SER A 146 -16.74 11.55 -23.54
C SER A 146 -16.90 11.49 -22.02
N TYR A 147 -15.98 10.85 -21.30
CA TYR A 147 -16.09 10.58 -19.85
C TYR A 147 -14.88 11.07 -19.06
N GLY A 148 -14.47 12.32 -19.30
CA GLY A 148 -13.26 12.89 -18.69
C GLY A 148 -13.39 13.12 -17.18
N LYS A 149 -14.59 13.47 -16.70
CA LYS A 149 -14.85 13.73 -15.28
C LYS A 149 -14.76 12.45 -14.46
N GLU A 150 -15.46 11.41 -14.91
CA GLU A 150 -15.52 10.09 -14.30
C GLU A 150 -14.11 9.47 -14.25
N TYR A 151 -13.32 9.66 -15.31
CA TYR A 151 -11.95 9.16 -15.35
C TYR A 151 -11.03 9.83 -14.31
N ILE A 152 -11.05 11.16 -14.19
CA ILE A 152 -10.20 11.89 -13.22
C ILE A 152 -10.63 11.57 -11.79
N THR A 153 -11.93 11.63 -11.51
CA THR A 153 -12.48 11.33 -10.17
C THR A 153 -12.15 9.89 -9.76
N ALA A 154 -12.36 8.91 -10.63
CA ALA A 154 -11.99 7.52 -10.37
C ALA A 154 -10.48 7.31 -10.18
N SER A 155 -9.64 8.06 -10.90
CA SER A 155 -8.18 7.96 -10.77
C SER A 155 -7.68 8.51 -9.43
N LEU A 156 -8.22 9.64 -8.97
CA LEU A 156 -7.88 10.24 -7.68
C LEU A 156 -8.41 9.42 -6.49
N ILE A 157 -9.63 8.89 -6.58
CA ILE A 157 -10.16 7.97 -5.55
C ILE A 157 -9.27 6.72 -5.46
N ARG A 158 -8.80 6.20 -6.60
CA ARG A 158 -7.89 5.06 -6.63
C ARG A 158 -6.55 5.38 -5.98
N GLU A 159 -6.00 6.56 -6.21
CA GLU A 159 -4.79 7.05 -5.55
C GLU A 159 -4.94 6.99 -4.02
N PHE A 160 -6.02 7.56 -3.48
CA PHE A 160 -6.33 7.49 -2.05
C PHE A 160 -6.39 6.04 -1.53
N LEU A 161 -7.15 5.17 -2.19
CA LEU A 161 -7.31 3.77 -1.75
C LEU A 161 -5.96 3.05 -1.73
N MET A 162 -5.10 3.28 -2.71
CA MET A 162 -3.81 2.60 -2.81
C MET A 162 -2.80 3.12 -1.78
N ILE A 163 -2.79 4.43 -1.50
CA ILE A 163 -2.01 4.99 -0.39
C ILE A 163 -2.50 4.41 0.94
N ALA A 164 -3.83 4.38 1.15
CA ALA A 164 -4.43 3.83 2.36
C ALA A 164 -4.04 2.36 2.57
N VAL A 165 -4.11 1.50 1.55
CA VAL A 165 -3.68 0.08 1.66
C VAL A 165 -2.23 -0.04 2.13
N SER A 166 -1.33 0.78 1.61
CA SER A 166 0.09 0.72 1.97
C SER A 166 0.31 1.09 3.44
N CYS A 167 -0.47 2.04 3.96
CA CYS A 167 -0.37 2.50 5.34
C CYS A 167 -1.18 1.66 6.35
N MET A 168 -2.16 0.86 5.91
CA MET A 168 -2.98 0.08 6.85
C MET A 168 -2.16 -0.98 7.60
N LEU A 169 -2.29 -0.95 8.93
CA LEU A 169 -1.73 -1.94 9.85
C LEU A 169 -2.73 -3.05 10.18
N ASP A 170 -4.04 -2.78 10.16
CA ASP A 170 -5.04 -3.81 10.44
C ASP A 170 -5.23 -4.79 9.25
N PRO A 171 -5.12 -6.12 9.47
CA PRO A 171 -5.30 -7.14 8.43
C PRO A 171 -6.72 -7.16 7.84
N LEU A 172 -7.74 -6.76 8.62
CA LEU A 172 -9.12 -6.64 8.16
C LEU A 172 -9.26 -5.51 7.12
N LEU A 173 -8.80 -4.30 7.46
CA LEU A 173 -8.87 -3.16 6.54
C LEU A 173 -7.92 -3.36 5.36
N PHE A 174 -6.75 -3.93 5.60
CA PHE A 174 -5.82 -4.35 4.55
C PHE A 174 -6.43 -5.38 3.59
N TYR A 175 -7.39 -6.18 4.03
CA TYR A 175 -8.13 -7.08 3.15
C TYR A 175 -9.16 -6.35 2.29
N VAL A 176 -9.95 -5.47 2.91
CA VAL A 176 -11.10 -4.80 2.27
C VAL A 176 -10.63 -3.75 1.25
N LEU A 177 -9.64 -2.93 1.59
CA LEU A 177 -9.24 -1.80 0.76
C LEU A 177 -8.69 -2.20 -0.63
N PRO A 178 -7.81 -3.21 -0.79
CA PRO A 178 -7.34 -3.62 -2.11
C PRO A 178 -8.45 -4.16 -3.03
N GLU A 179 -9.50 -4.75 -2.46
CA GLU A 179 -10.67 -5.20 -3.23
C GLU A 179 -11.59 -4.03 -3.61
N SER A 180 -11.47 -2.90 -2.92
CA SER A 180 -12.17 -1.66 -3.28
C SER A 180 -11.49 -0.85 -4.39
N VAL A 181 -10.17 -1.04 -4.62
CA VAL A 181 -9.38 -0.33 -5.65
C VAL A 181 -9.95 -0.47 -7.08
N PRO A 182 -10.51 -1.63 -7.51
CA PRO A 182 -11.19 -1.76 -8.80
C PRO A 182 -12.54 -1.05 -8.89
N ILE A 183 -13.24 -0.82 -7.78
CA ILE A 183 -14.62 -0.31 -7.77
C ILE A 183 -14.73 1.04 -8.51
N PRO A 184 -13.82 2.02 -8.33
CA PRO A 184 -13.85 3.25 -9.11
C PRO A 184 -13.83 3.06 -10.64
N MET A 185 -13.31 1.94 -11.17
CA MET A 185 -13.35 1.64 -12.61
C MET A 185 -14.76 1.30 -13.10
N LEU A 186 -15.61 0.76 -12.23
CA LEU A 186 -17.00 0.38 -12.56
C LEU A 186 -17.89 1.60 -12.82
N CYS A 187 -17.60 2.74 -12.18
CA CYS A 187 -18.35 3.97 -12.36
C CYS A 187 -17.92 4.78 -13.60
N GLY A 188 -16.98 4.27 -14.41
CA GLY A 188 -16.42 4.96 -15.58
C GLY A 188 -17.19 4.74 -16.89
N ALA A 189 -16.62 5.23 -17.99
CA ALA A 189 -17.10 5.04 -19.37
C ALA A 189 -17.44 3.58 -19.71
N GLU A 190 -18.36 3.31 -20.65
CA GLU A 190 -18.78 1.95 -21.06
C GLU A 190 -17.63 0.95 -21.31
N HIS A 191 -16.52 1.38 -21.93
CA HIS A 191 -15.33 0.54 -22.11
C HIS A 191 -14.54 0.26 -20.82
N LEU A 192 -14.56 1.21 -19.87
CA LEU A 192 -14.00 1.06 -18.53
C LEU A 192 -14.91 0.22 -17.62
N ILE A 193 -16.23 0.26 -17.84
CA ILE A 193 -17.20 -0.61 -17.15
C ILE A 193 -16.87 -2.06 -17.47
N PHE A 194 -16.69 -2.42 -18.75
CA PHE A 194 -16.37 -3.80 -19.12
C PHE A 194 -15.04 -4.26 -18.51
N ALA A 195 -13.99 -3.44 -18.58
CA ALA A 195 -12.69 -3.73 -17.97
C ALA A 195 -12.76 -3.79 -16.44
N GLY A 196 -13.54 -2.90 -15.80
CA GLY A 196 -13.75 -2.86 -14.35
C GLY A 196 -14.55 -4.04 -13.86
N ILE A 197 -15.63 -4.41 -14.56
CA ILE A 197 -16.46 -5.59 -14.28
C ILE A 197 -15.59 -6.83 -14.42
N LYS A 198 -14.83 -6.97 -15.50
CA LYS A 198 -13.98 -8.14 -15.69
C LYS A 198 -12.82 -8.17 -14.71
N LEU A 199 -12.21 -7.05 -14.33
CA LEU A 199 -11.16 -7.01 -13.31
C LEU A 199 -11.71 -7.30 -11.90
N PHE A 200 -12.85 -6.70 -11.53
CA PHE A 200 -13.54 -6.97 -10.26
C PHE A 200 -14.07 -8.41 -10.21
N LEU A 201 -14.60 -8.95 -11.31
CA LEU A 201 -15.08 -10.32 -11.38
C LEU A 201 -13.95 -11.33 -11.47
N CYS A 202 -12.88 -11.11 -12.23
CA CYS A 202 -11.74 -12.02 -12.29
C CYS A 202 -10.93 -12.02 -10.98
N ARG A 203 -10.83 -10.88 -10.29
CA ARG A 203 -10.14 -10.77 -9.00
C ARG A 203 -11.01 -11.10 -7.80
N GLY A 204 -12.31 -10.81 -7.88
CA GLY A 204 -13.27 -10.88 -6.77
C GLY A 204 -14.25 -12.05 -6.80
N LEU A 205 -14.65 -12.52 -8.00
CA LEU A 205 -15.76 -13.47 -8.18
C LEU A 205 -15.44 -14.67 -9.08
N GLY A 206 -14.24 -14.75 -9.65
CA GLY A 206 -13.83 -15.84 -10.53
C GLY A 206 -14.50 -15.91 -11.91
N TYR A 207 -15.11 -14.83 -12.40
CA TYR A 207 -15.86 -14.90 -13.67
C TYR A 207 -14.92 -14.68 -14.87
N GLY A 208 -14.65 -15.75 -15.61
CA GLY A 208 -13.83 -15.75 -16.83
C GLY A 208 -13.10 -17.08 -17.10
N VAL A 209 -12.84 -17.88 -16.07
CA VAL A 209 -12.20 -19.19 -16.22
C VAL A 209 -13.27 -20.28 -16.34
N ARG A 210 -13.09 -21.23 -17.26
CA ARG A 210 -13.91 -22.46 -17.33
C ARG A 210 -13.88 -23.28 -16.03
N ASP A 211 -13.00 -22.94 -15.09
CA ASP A 211 -12.97 -23.42 -13.71
C ASP A 211 -13.68 -22.43 -12.77
N LYS A 212 -15.02 -22.43 -12.79
CA LYS A 212 -15.88 -21.68 -11.86
C LYS A 212 -15.60 -21.97 -10.38
N GLU A 213 -15.07 -23.16 -10.07
CA GLU A 213 -14.94 -23.67 -8.70
C GLU A 213 -13.70 -23.12 -7.96
N ARG A 214 -12.63 -22.76 -8.68
CA ARG A 214 -11.31 -22.52 -8.07
C ARG A 214 -11.06 -21.08 -7.64
N SER A 215 -11.75 -20.12 -8.24
CA SER A 215 -11.52 -18.69 -7.99
C SER A 215 -12.52 -18.06 -6.98
N ARG A 216 -13.51 -18.80 -6.46
CA ARG A 216 -14.33 -18.32 -5.32
C ARG A 216 -13.61 -18.45 -3.97
N GLN A 217 -12.60 -19.31 -3.88
CA GLN A 217 -12.13 -19.79 -2.60
C GLN A 217 -11.19 -18.80 -1.88
N HIS A 218 -10.42 -18.00 -2.60
CA HIS A 218 -9.35 -17.15 -2.02
C HIS A 218 -9.86 -15.96 -1.21
N ILE A 219 -11.03 -15.41 -1.55
CA ILE A 219 -11.68 -14.34 -0.78
C ILE A 219 -12.25 -14.91 0.52
N ILE A 220 -12.92 -16.05 0.42
CA ILE A 220 -13.55 -16.72 1.56
C ILE A 220 -12.49 -17.17 2.57
N PHE A 221 -11.33 -17.67 2.12
CA PHE A 221 -10.32 -18.20 3.02
C PHE A 221 -9.75 -17.15 3.99
N MET A 222 -9.26 -16.01 3.48
CA MET A 222 -8.72 -14.97 4.35
C MET A 222 -9.83 -14.27 5.16
N LEU A 223 -11.02 -14.12 4.58
CA LEU A 223 -12.17 -13.58 5.32
C LEU A 223 -12.61 -14.51 6.47
N LEU A 224 -12.40 -15.82 6.37
CA LEU A 224 -12.66 -16.77 7.47
C LEU A 224 -11.53 -16.76 8.52
N ALA A 225 -10.29 -16.49 8.12
CA ALA A 225 -9.15 -16.44 9.01
C ALA A 225 -9.18 -15.22 9.96
N ILE A 226 -9.63 -14.07 9.48
CA ILE A 226 -9.64 -12.82 10.28
C ILE A 226 -10.56 -12.92 11.52
N PRO A 227 -11.83 -13.39 11.42
CA PRO A 227 -12.68 -13.62 12.57
C PRO A 227 -12.10 -14.65 13.55
N LEU A 228 -11.43 -15.71 13.05
CA LEU A 228 -10.78 -16.69 13.94
C LEU A 228 -9.66 -16.06 14.76
N ILE A 229 -8.92 -15.13 14.17
CA ILE A 229 -7.91 -14.35 14.90
C ILE A 229 -8.60 -13.43 15.90
N LEU A 230 -9.61 -12.67 15.46
CA LEU A 230 -10.36 -11.73 16.31
C LEU A 230 -10.98 -12.42 17.53
N LEU A 231 -11.57 -13.60 17.37
CA LEU A 231 -12.14 -14.39 18.47
C LEU A 231 -11.07 -14.86 19.48
N GLN A 232 -9.83 -15.02 19.04
CA GLN A 232 -8.71 -15.48 19.87
C GLN A 232 -7.97 -14.31 20.56
N THR A 233 -7.75 -13.20 19.86
CA THR A 233 -6.95 -12.06 20.33
C THR A 233 -7.78 -10.90 20.85
N GLY A 234 -9.08 -10.85 20.53
CA GLY A 234 -10.00 -9.76 20.89
C GLY A 234 -9.73 -8.42 20.20
N THR A 235 -8.79 -8.38 19.25
CA THR A 235 -8.36 -7.18 18.50
C THR A 235 -7.83 -7.56 17.12
N THR A 236 -7.82 -6.61 16.18
CA THR A 236 -7.21 -6.78 14.84
C THR A 236 -5.85 -6.09 14.69
N ASP A 237 -5.36 -5.37 15.70
CA ASP A 237 -4.14 -4.57 15.56
C ASP A 237 -2.90 -5.46 15.32
N SER A 238 -2.24 -5.25 14.17
CA SER A 238 -1.03 -6.00 13.82
C SER A 238 0.05 -5.97 14.89
N GLN A 239 0.24 -4.87 15.63
CA GLN A 239 1.28 -4.80 16.65
C GLN A 239 1.04 -5.80 17.78
N ILE A 240 -0.23 -5.96 18.17
CA ILE A 240 -0.64 -6.96 19.15
C ILE A 240 -0.53 -8.36 18.54
N LEU A 241 -1.02 -8.56 17.32
CA LEU A 241 -0.99 -9.86 16.63
C LEU A 241 0.43 -10.40 16.42
N LEU A 242 1.44 -9.52 16.30
CA LEU A 242 2.85 -9.91 16.22
C LEU A 242 3.41 -10.44 17.54
N THR A 243 2.81 -10.09 18.67
CA THR A 243 3.21 -10.56 20.01
C THR A 243 2.38 -11.75 20.49
N THR A 244 1.25 -12.03 19.84
CA THR A 244 0.37 -13.15 20.22
C THR A 244 0.88 -14.47 19.67
N GLU A 245 1.02 -15.46 20.54
CA GLU A 245 1.40 -16.81 20.12
C GLU A 245 0.18 -17.65 19.74
N PHE A 246 0.23 -18.27 18.57
CA PHE A 246 -0.77 -19.22 18.11
C PHE A 246 -0.21 -20.65 18.20
N SER A 247 -1.07 -21.62 18.57
CA SER A 247 -0.72 -23.04 18.49
C SER A 247 -0.31 -23.43 17.05
N GLU A 248 0.70 -24.28 16.88
CA GLU A 248 1.24 -24.70 15.57
C GLU A 248 0.13 -25.13 14.59
N ARG A 249 -0.87 -25.90 15.05
CA ARG A 249 -1.97 -26.37 14.20
C ARG A 249 -2.85 -25.22 13.69
N ARG A 250 -3.12 -24.22 14.54
CA ARG A 250 -3.85 -23.00 14.16
C ARG A 250 -3.01 -22.13 13.22
N GLN A 251 -1.71 -22.00 13.49
CA GLN A 251 -0.81 -21.27 12.60
C GLN A 251 -0.81 -21.85 11.19
N ILE A 252 -0.70 -23.17 11.03
CA ILE A 252 -0.71 -23.81 9.70
C ILE A 252 -2.03 -23.51 8.97
N PHE A 253 -3.16 -23.63 9.66
CA PHE A 253 -4.46 -23.36 9.07
C PHE A 253 -4.63 -21.88 8.65
N LEU A 254 -4.30 -20.95 9.54
CA LEU A 254 -4.35 -19.51 9.26
C LEU A 254 -3.35 -19.13 8.16
N TRP A 255 -2.15 -19.70 8.18
CA TRP A 255 -1.13 -19.48 7.17
C TRP A 255 -1.61 -19.93 5.79
N ILE A 256 -2.24 -21.11 5.66
CA ILE A 256 -2.80 -21.58 4.39
C ILE A 256 -3.89 -20.62 3.90
N ALA A 257 -4.74 -20.11 4.80
CA ALA A 257 -5.79 -19.18 4.44
C ALA A 257 -5.26 -17.82 3.93
N PHE A 258 -4.27 -17.25 4.61
CA PHE A 258 -3.57 -16.04 4.17
C PHE A 258 -2.79 -16.28 2.87
N PHE A 259 -2.08 -17.41 2.77
CA PHE A 259 -1.34 -17.80 1.58
C PHE A 259 -2.27 -17.93 0.37
N ALA A 260 -3.42 -18.58 0.50
CA ALA A 260 -4.38 -18.73 -0.59
C ALA A 260 -4.90 -17.39 -1.12
N SER A 261 -5.12 -16.41 -0.23
CA SER A 261 -5.56 -15.07 -0.63
C SER A 261 -4.45 -14.27 -1.31
N PHE A 262 -3.24 -14.28 -0.75
CA PHE A 262 -2.12 -13.55 -1.32
C PHE A 262 -1.53 -14.21 -2.58
N ALA A 263 -1.60 -15.53 -2.72
CA ALA A 263 -1.14 -16.27 -3.91
C ALA A 263 -1.95 -15.93 -5.18
N VAL A 264 -3.18 -15.44 -5.01
CA VAL A 264 -3.97 -14.91 -6.14
C VAL A 264 -3.47 -13.52 -6.52
N LYS A 265 -3.19 -12.65 -5.53
CA LYS A 265 -2.71 -11.27 -5.74
C LYS A 265 -1.27 -11.22 -6.27
N VAL A 266 -0.40 -12.09 -5.76
CA VAL A 266 0.94 -12.38 -6.29
C VAL A 266 0.77 -13.57 -7.20
N PRO A 267 0.51 -13.41 -8.51
CA PRO A 267 -0.04 -14.43 -9.43
C PRO A 267 0.81 -15.72 -9.50
N MET A 268 0.69 -16.56 -8.48
CA MET A 268 1.42 -17.82 -8.31
C MET A 268 0.79 -18.88 -9.21
N VAL A 269 1.56 -19.90 -9.57
CA VAL A 269 0.99 -21.08 -10.21
C VAL A 269 0.14 -21.82 -9.16
N PRO A 270 -1.12 -22.21 -9.44
CA PRO A 270 -1.83 -22.17 -10.72
C PRO A 270 -2.69 -20.91 -10.98
N VAL A 271 -2.93 -20.07 -9.99
CA VAL A 271 -3.92 -18.96 -9.99
C VAL A 271 -3.46 -17.65 -10.64
N HIS A 272 -2.88 -17.74 -11.84
CA HIS A 272 -2.20 -16.59 -12.48
C HIS A 272 -2.85 -16.07 -13.77
N ILE A 273 -3.84 -16.81 -14.30
CA ILE A 273 -4.41 -16.59 -15.64
C ILE A 273 -5.17 -15.25 -15.71
N TRP A 274 -5.70 -14.78 -14.58
CA TRP A 274 -6.42 -13.52 -14.49
C TRP A 274 -5.57 -12.30 -14.87
N LEU A 275 -4.26 -12.34 -14.61
CA LEU A 275 -3.38 -11.19 -14.78
C LEU A 275 -3.16 -10.85 -16.27
N PRO A 276 -2.75 -11.77 -17.16
CA PRO A 276 -2.65 -11.50 -18.59
C PRO A 276 -3.96 -11.04 -19.23
N GLU A 277 -5.10 -11.63 -18.84
CA GLU A 277 -6.41 -11.24 -19.38
C GLU A 277 -6.80 -9.82 -18.97
N ALA A 278 -6.59 -9.46 -17.70
CA ALA A 278 -6.87 -8.12 -17.20
C ALA A 278 -6.05 -7.04 -17.91
N HIS A 279 -4.78 -7.32 -18.24
CA HIS A 279 -3.92 -6.37 -18.96
C HIS A 279 -4.36 -6.08 -20.38
N VAL A 280 -4.88 -7.09 -21.09
CA VAL A 280 -5.31 -6.95 -22.49
C VAL A 280 -6.48 -5.97 -22.59
N GLU A 281 -7.44 -6.09 -21.67
CA GLU A 281 -8.67 -5.32 -21.66
C GLU A 281 -8.53 -3.96 -20.98
N ALA A 282 -7.60 -3.82 -20.04
CA ALA A 282 -7.37 -2.56 -19.38
C ALA A 282 -6.86 -1.47 -20.36
N PRO A 283 -7.30 -0.22 -20.17
CA PRO A 283 -6.71 0.93 -20.87
C PRO A 283 -5.23 1.08 -20.48
N THR A 284 -4.44 1.79 -21.29
CA THR A 284 -2.99 1.95 -21.07
C THR A 284 -2.65 2.41 -19.65
N ALA A 285 -3.31 3.47 -19.18
CA ALA A 285 -3.14 3.96 -17.80
C ALA A 285 -3.55 2.92 -16.73
N GLY A 286 -4.61 2.16 -16.98
CA GLY A 286 -5.04 1.08 -16.08
C GLY A 286 -4.02 -0.05 -16.00
N SER A 287 -3.42 -0.43 -17.13
CA SER A 287 -2.35 -1.43 -17.18
C SER A 287 -1.09 -0.98 -16.45
N VAL A 288 -0.72 0.30 -16.52
CA VAL A 288 0.42 0.84 -15.76
C VAL A 288 0.16 0.73 -14.25
N ILE A 289 -1.02 1.15 -13.78
CA ILE A 289 -1.39 1.05 -12.36
C ILE A 289 -1.43 -0.41 -11.91
N LEU A 290 -2.09 -1.29 -12.68
CA LEU A 290 -2.25 -2.70 -12.36
C LEU A 290 -0.92 -3.44 -12.26
N ALA A 291 -0.01 -3.21 -13.21
CA ALA A 291 1.32 -3.79 -13.16
C ALA A 291 2.15 -3.16 -12.03
N GLY A 292 2.01 -1.86 -11.80
CA GLY A 292 2.85 -1.09 -10.87
C GLY A 292 2.65 -1.48 -9.41
N ILE A 293 1.40 -1.51 -8.94
CA ILE A 293 1.12 -1.49 -7.49
C ILE A 293 0.28 -2.70 -7.00
N PRO A 294 -0.91 -3.05 -7.53
CA PRO A 294 -1.75 -4.12 -6.96
C PRO A 294 -1.06 -5.47 -6.81
N SER A 295 -0.19 -5.86 -7.74
CA SER A 295 0.60 -7.11 -7.62
C SER A 295 1.65 -7.02 -6.51
N LYS A 296 2.23 -5.84 -6.28
CA LYS A 296 3.22 -5.61 -5.23
C LYS A 296 2.58 -5.52 -3.84
N LEU A 297 1.35 -4.98 -3.75
CA LEU A 297 0.56 -4.97 -2.52
C LEU A 297 0.27 -6.40 -2.04
N GLY A 298 0.15 -7.38 -2.94
CA GLY A 298 0.07 -8.80 -2.57
C GLY A 298 1.34 -9.28 -1.85
N THR A 299 2.52 -8.96 -2.39
CA THR A 299 3.80 -9.30 -1.75
C THR A 299 3.97 -8.56 -0.42
N HIS A 300 3.55 -7.30 -0.35
CA HIS A 300 3.53 -6.53 0.89
C HIS A 300 2.70 -7.23 1.97
N GLY A 301 1.54 -7.79 1.60
CA GLY A 301 0.71 -8.59 2.52
C GLY A 301 1.41 -9.86 3.04
N PHE A 302 2.13 -10.58 2.16
CA PHE A 302 2.95 -11.73 2.58
C PHE A 302 4.02 -11.33 3.62
N LEU A 303 4.75 -10.26 3.33
CA LEU A 303 5.84 -9.76 4.16
C LEU A 303 5.36 -9.27 5.53
N ARG A 304 4.21 -8.57 5.57
CA ARG A 304 3.72 -7.91 6.78
C ARG A 304 2.86 -8.81 7.65
N PHE A 305 2.02 -9.66 7.05
CA PHE A 305 1.06 -10.48 7.81
C PHE A 305 1.46 -11.95 7.84
N SER A 306 1.75 -12.58 6.70
CA SER A 306 1.93 -14.05 6.67
C SER A 306 3.18 -14.52 7.39
N ILE A 307 4.33 -13.90 7.11
CA ILE A 307 5.63 -14.33 7.63
C ILE A 307 5.77 -14.06 9.14
N PRO A 308 5.56 -12.83 9.63
CA PRO A 308 5.86 -12.53 11.03
C PRO A 308 4.76 -12.97 11.99
N MET A 309 3.49 -13.08 11.55
CA MET A 309 2.41 -13.57 12.43
C MET A 309 2.40 -15.10 12.60
N PHE A 310 2.91 -15.86 11.63
CA PHE A 310 2.91 -17.33 11.66
C PHE A 310 4.32 -17.91 11.40
N PRO A 311 5.28 -17.71 12.32
CA PRO A 311 6.68 -18.03 12.07
C PRO A 311 6.98 -19.54 12.04
N GLU A 312 6.22 -20.39 12.74
CA GLU A 312 6.40 -21.86 12.68
C GLU A 312 5.82 -22.42 11.38
N ALA A 313 4.60 -22.01 11.03
CA ALA A 313 3.96 -22.44 9.78
C ALA A 313 4.73 -21.98 8.54
N THR A 314 5.27 -20.75 8.57
CA THR A 314 6.13 -20.21 7.51
C THR A 314 7.35 -21.08 7.30
N LEU A 315 8.06 -21.46 8.38
CA LEU A 315 9.26 -22.29 8.27
C LEU A 315 8.93 -23.65 7.62
N ARG A 316 7.87 -24.31 8.08
CA ARG A 316 7.42 -25.61 7.57
C ARG A 316 6.97 -25.55 6.11
N SER A 317 6.34 -24.46 5.69
CA SER A 317 5.82 -24.27 4.33
C SER A 317 6.83 -23.62 3.35
N THR A 318 8.04 -23.28 3.81
CA THR A 318 9.13 -22.76 2.96
C THR A 318 9.38 -23.61 1.70
N PRO A 319 9.57 -24.95 1.79
CA PRO A 319 9.80 -25.76 0.59
C PRO A 319 8.62 -25.71 -0.39
N PHE A 320 7.39 -25.59 0.10
CA PHE A 320 6.20 -25.48 -0.74
C PHE A 320 6.17 -24.16 -1.55
N ILE A 321 6.57 -23.04 -0.95
CA ILE A 321 6.65 -21.76 -1.67
C ILE A 321 7.78 -21.79 -2.69
N TYR A 322 8.92 -22.38 -2.35
CA TYR A 322 10.06 -22.50 -3.27
C TYR A 322 9.72 -23.35 -4.49
N THR A 323 9.03 -24.49 -4.32
CA THR A 323 8.62 -25.32 -5.46
C THR A 323 7.65 -24.58 -6.37
N LEU A 324 6.61 -23.94 -5.81
CA LEU A 324 5.65 -23.15 -6.60
C LEU A 324 6.31 -21.99 -7.34
N SER A 325 7.24 -21.30 -6.68
CA SER A 325 7.92 -20.15 -7.26
C SER A 325 8.95 -20.56 -8.32
N ALA A 326 9.67 -21.67 -8.11
CA ALA A 326 10.57 -22.25 -9.11
C ALA A 326 9.80 -22.69 -10.37
N ILE A 327 8.67 -23.37 -10.20
CA ILE A 327 7.77 -23.74 -11.31
C ILE A 327 7.31 -22.47 -12.04
N ALA A 328 6.90 -21.43 -11.33
CA ALA A 328 6.46 -20.18 -11.95
C ALA A 328 7.58 -19.47 -12.74
N ILE A 329 8.82 -19.46 -12.24
CA ILE A 329 9.98 -18.85 -12.92
C ILE A 329 10.29 -19.58 -14.23
N ILE A 330 10.15 -20.91 -14.28
CA ILE A 330 10.40 -21.70 -15.50
C ILE A 330 9.20 -21.63 -16.47
N TYR A 331 7.99 -21.71 -15.94
CA TYR A 331 6.75 -21.73 -16.71
C TYR A 331 6.45 -20.40 -17.40
N THR A 332 6.76 -19.27 -16.75
CA THR A 332 6.38 -17.95 -17.24
C THR A 332 7.10 -17.54 -18.54
N PRO A 333 8.45 -17.67 -18.68
CA PRO A 333 9.14 -17.44 -19.95
C PRO A 333 8.67 -18.39 -21.06
N SER A 334 8.43 -19.67 -20.71
CA SER A 334 7.98 -20.71 -21.65
C SER A 334 6.59 -20.42 -22.23
N THR A 335 5.71 -19.80 -21.44
CA THR A 335 4.39 -19.35 -21.92
C THR A 335 4.45 -18.02 -22.66
N THR A 336 5.40 -17.15 -22.30
CA THR A 336 5.62 -15.83 -22.94
C THR A 336 6.03 -16.00 -24.41
N SER A 337 6.89 -16.95 -24.73
CA SER A 337 7.36 -17.20 -26.11
C SER A 337 6.25 -17.65 -27.07
N ARG A 338 5.12 -18.15 -26.54
CA ARG A 338 3.96 -18.57 -27.32
C ARG A 338 2.90 -17.48 -27.46
N GLN A 339 3.05 -16.34 -26.77
CA GLN A 339 2.09 -15.24 -26.85
C GLN A 339 2.34 -14.39 -28.09
N ILE A 340 1.24 -14.04 -28.78
CA ILE A 340 1.27 -13.14 -29.94
C ILE A 340 0.94 -11.70 -29.51
N ASP A 341 0.16 -11.54 -28.43
CA ASP A 341 -0.28 -10.23 -27.94
C ASP A 341 0.81 -9.54 -27.11
N LEU A 342 1.24 -8.34 -27.52
CA LEU A 342 2.25 -7.55 -26.82
C LEU A 342 1.86 -7.27 -25.35
N LYS A 343 0.59 -6.96 -25.07
CA LYS A 343 0.10 -6.73 -23.71
C LYS A 343 0.21 -7.99 -22.83
N LYS A 344 0.01 -9.20 -23.38
CA LYS A 344 0.19 -10.45 -22.65
C LYS A 344 1.67 -10.74 -22.39
N ILE A 345 2.54 -10.45 -23.35
CA ILE A 345 4.00 -10.59 -23.17
C ILE A 345 4.49 -9.73 -22.00
N ILE A 346 4.07 -8.46 -21.97
CA ILE A 346 4.37 -7.55 -20.85
C ILE A 346 3.74 -8.08 -19.55
N ALA A 347 2.55 -8.68 -19.60
CA ALA A 347 1.90 -9.24 -18.43
C ALA A 347 2.68 -10.42 -17.81
N TYR A 348 3.14 -11.36 -18.64
CA TYR A 348 3.92 -12.50 -18.16
C TYR A 348 5.33 -12.10 -17.71
N SER A 349 6.00 -11.16 -18.38
CA SER A 349 7.35 -10.73 -17.97
C SER A 349 7.38 -10.13 -16.55
N HIS A 350 6.46 -9.21 -16.21
CA HIS A 350 6.43 -8.62 -14.88
C HIS A 350 5.90 -9.60 -13.80
N ARG A 351 5.13 -10.61 -14.19
CA ARG A 351 4.74 -11.72 -13.29
C ARG A 351 5.96 -12.49 -12.80
N ALA A 352 6.89 -12.84 -13.69
CA ALA A 352 8.10 -13.56 -13.30
C ALA A 352 8.88 -12.80 -12.22
N ALA A 353 8.97 -11.47 -12.36
CA ALA A 353 9.55 -10.59 -11.35
C ALA A 353 8.74 -10.59 -10.03
N ALA A 354 7.41 -10.56 -10.10
CA ALA A 354 6.54 -10.60 -8.92
C ALA A 354 6.72 -11.90 -8.12
N VAL A 355 6.76 -13.07 -8.78
CA VAL A 355 6.90 -14.37 -8.11
C VAL A 355 8.32 -14.62 -7.57
N ARG A 356 9.32 -13.84 -8.00
CA ARG A 356 10.66 -13.86 -7.39
C ARG A 356 10.68 -13.27 -5.97
N SER A 357 9.78 -12.33 -5.67
CA SER A 357 9.80 -11.58 -4.40
C SER A 357 9.51 -12.45 -3.15
N PRO A 358 8.56 -13.41 -3.16
CA PRO A 358 8.41 -14.36 -2.05
C PRO A 358 9.64 -15.25 -1.84
N ILE A 359 10.32 -15.71 -2.90
CA ILE A 359 11.53 -16.54 -2.74
C ILE A 359 12.61 -15.80 -1.93
N LEU A 360 12.87 -14.55 -2.30
CA LEU A 360 13.88 -13.73 -1.62
C LEU A 360 13.49 -13.48 -0.16
N SER A 361 12.21 -13.21 0.08
CA SER A 361 11.68 -12.97 1.42
C SER A 361 11.83 -14.18 2.34
N TYR A 362 11.40 -15.37 1.90
CA TYR A 362 11.49 -16.60 2.69
C TYR A 362 12.96 -17.12 2.80
N GLY A 363 13.81 -16.77 1.84
CA GLY A 363 15.25 -17.08 1.87
C GLY A 363 16.01 -16.38 2.99
N HIS A 364 15.67 -15.12 3.25
CA HIS A 364 16.27 -14.36 4.36
C HIS A 364 15.77 -14.83 5.73
N THR A 365 14.50 -15.24 5.86
CA THR A 365 13.93 -15.69 7.14
C THR A 365 14.48 -17.04 7.59
N SER A 366 14.71 -17.96 6.65
CA SER A 366 15.35 -19.25 6.93
C SER A 366 16.78 -19.07 7.49
N LYS A 367 17.55 -18.13 6.93
CA LYS A 367 18.90 -17.78 7.43
C LYS A 367 18.88 -17.05 8.78
N ALA A 368 17.87 -16.21 9.03
CA ALA A 368 17.76 -15.49 10.30
C ALA A 368 17.52 -16.43 11.50
N LYS A 369 16.70 -17.48 11.34
CA LYS A 369 16.49 -18.49 12.40
C LYS A 369 17.71 -19.39 12.64
N THR A 370 18.56 -19.65 11.64
CA THR A 370 19.83 -20.38 11.86
C THR A 370 20.85 -19.60 12.70
N CYS A 371 20.66 -18.30 12.90
CA CYS A 371 21.53 -17.45 13.71
C CYS A 371 20.99 -17.16 15.12
N VAL A 372 19.84 -17.73 15.52
CA VAL A 372 19.33 -17.61 16.89
C VAL A 372 20.03 -18.66 17.78
N PRO A 373 20.81 -18.26 18.80
CA PRO A 373 21.51 -19.20 19.66
C PRO A 373 20.50 -20.03 20.47
N GLY A 374 20.49 -21.35 20.26
CA GLY A 374 19.68 -22.30 21.04
C GLY A 374 18.84 -23.29 20.22
N VAL A 375 18.64 -23.06 18.92
CA VAL A 375 18.00 -24.03 18.02
C VAL A 375 19.09 -24.83 17.32
N ARG A 376 19.15 -26.15 17.52
CA ARG A 376 20.12 -27.01 16.82
C ARG A 376 19.97 -26.78 15.31
N PRO A 377 21.05 -26.49 14.57
CA PRO A 377 20.98 -26.37 13.13
C PRO A 377 20.54 -27.72 12.55
N ILE A 378 19.37 -27.75 11.89
CA ILE A 378 19.03 -28.85 11.00
C ILE A 378 19.94 -28.68 9.79
N ASN A 379 21.01 -29.48 9.76
CA ASN A 379 21.94 -29.58 8.64
C ASN A 379 21.20 -30.05 7.38
N LEU A 380 20.62 -29.11 6.64
CA LEU A 380 20.03 -29.33 5.31
C LEU A 380 21.09 -29.49 4.21
N LEU A 381 22.38 -29.55 4.57
CA LEU A 381 23.50 -29.83 3.67
C LEU A 381 24.09 -31.24 3.82
N ALA A 382 23.54 -32.12 4.66
CA ALA A 382 24.06 -33.47 4.89
C ALA A 382 23.27 -34.60 4.18
N MET A 383 22.30 -34.28 3.31
CA MET A 383 21.55 -35.28 2.52
C MET A 383 21.96 -35.32 1.03
N GLY A 384 23.19 -34.90 0.72
CA GLY A 384 23.77 -34.95 -0.64
C GLY A 384 24.93 -35.95 -0.81
N GLU A 385 25.36 -36.64 0.25
CA GLU A 385 26.36 -37.71 0.16
C GLU A 385 25.87 -38.92 0.96
N LYS A 386 25.82 -40.08 0.29
CA LYS A 386 25.35 -41.40 0.75
C LYS A 386 23.83 -41.63 0.61
N THR A 387 23.39 -41.89 -0.61
CA THR A 387 23.04 -43.24 -1.11
C THR A 387 22.79 -43.17 -2.60
#